data_AF-A0A940QTF5-F1
#
_entry.id   AF-A0A940QTF5-F1
#
_cell.length_a   1.000
_cell.length_b   1.000
_cell.length_c   1.000
_cell.angle_alpha   90.00
_cell.angle_beta   90.00
_cell.angle_gamma   90.00
#
_symmetry.space_group_name_H-M   'P 1'
#
loop_
_entity.id
_entity.type
_entity.pdbx_description
1 polymer ?
#
loop_
_entity_poly.entity_id
_entity_poly.type
_entity_poly.pdbx_seq_one_letter_code
_entity_poly.pdbx_strand_id
1 'polypeptide(L)'
;MIRSIRGDQKGVALIIALLVLLVLTLVGLSSISSTFYETKISGNDRFRAGAFYAAKGGVDRGISQLPTVTAYSGNIGSDETYRSGKMSPGNPQPLVHLGAMGRPGFDMNWEFRRYQVNATGQSFEAMQEIEAQVSLGPYNAGTQYNN
;
A
#
# COMPACT_ATOMS: atom_id res chain seq x y z
N MET A 1 -29.50 46.14 -61.09
CA MET A 1 -28.90 46.61 -59.83
C MET A 1 -29.33 45.66 -58.71
N ILE A 2 -28.44 44.78 -58.23
CA ILE A 2 -28.78 43.78 -57.20
C ILE A 2 -28.33 44.34 -55.85
N ARG A 3 -29.28 44.70 -54.97
CA ARG A 3 -28.98 45.15 -53.61
C ARG A 3 -28.62 43.93 -52.74
N SER A 4 -27.36 43.86 -52.35
CA SER A 4 -26.84 42.90 -51.37
C SER A 4 -27.48 43.16 -50.00
N ILE A 5 -28.30 42.22 -49.53
CA ILE A 5 -28.84 42.18 -48.16
C ILE A 5 -27.70 41.73 -47.23
N ARG A 6 -26.90 42.67 -46.74
CA ARG A 6 -25.80 42.44 -45.78
C ARG A 6 -26.11 43.02 -44.39
N GLY A 7 -27.38 42.96 -43.98
CA GLY A 7 -27.90 43.63 -42.76
C GLY A 7 -27.91 42.78 -41.48
N ASP A 8 -28.23 41.49 -41.53
CA ASP A 8 -28.61 40.74 -40.31
C ASP A 8 -27.65 39.60 -39.88
N GLN A 9 -26.62 39.31 -40.68
CA GLN A 9 -25.73 38.17 -40.40
C GLN A 9 -24.65 38.46 -39.33
N LYS A 10 -24.43 39.74 -38.99
CA LYS A 10 -23.36 40.14 -38.05
C LYS A 10 -23.67 39.82 -36.59
N GLY A 11 -24.95 39.83 -36.17
CA GLY A 11 -25.33 39.49 -34.80
C GLY A 11 -25.28 37.98 -34.51
N VAL A 12 -25.71 37.18 -35.49
CA VAL A 12 -25.72 35.71 -35.38
C VAL A 12 -24.30 35.14 -35.26
N ALA A 13 -23.33 35.70 -35.99
CA ALA A 13 -21.92 35.30 -35.91
C ALA A 13 -21.35 35.47 -34.49
N LEU A 14 -21.72 36.53 -33.78
CA LEU A 14 -21.27 36.78 -32.41
C LEU A 14 -21.84 35.73 -31.43
N ILE A 15 -23.12 35.39 -31.58
CA ILE A 15 -23.78 34.39 -30.73
C ILE A 15 -23.15 33.01 -30.94
N ILE A 16 -22.89 32.62 -32.19
CA ILE A 16 -22.21 31.36 -32.52
C ILE A 16 -20.80 31.35 -31.94
N ALA A 17 -20.04 32.44 -32.06
CA ALA A 17 -18.71 32.54 -31.49
C ALA A 17 -18.72 32.38 -29.96
N LEU A 18 -19.70 32.99 -29.27
CA LEU A 18 -19.91 32.84 -27.83
C LEU A 18 -20.27 31.40 -27.45
N LEU A 19 -21.14 30.74 -28.21
CA LEU A 19 -21.52 29.35 -27.96
C LEU A 19 -20.32 28.40 -28.15
N VAL A 20 -19.55 28.58 -29.22
CA VAL A 20 -18.34 27.78 -29.46
C VAL A 20 -17.31 28.01 -28.35
N LEU A 21 -17.12 29.26 -27.91
CA LEU A 21 -16.22 29.60 -26.82
C LEU A 21 -16.69 29.02 -25.48
N LEU A 22 -18.00 29.00 -25.22
CA LEU A 22 -18.59 28.36 -24.05
C LEU A 22 -18.38 26.83 -24.06
N VAL A 23 -18.58 26.19 -25.20
CA VAL A 23 -18.34 24.74 -25.34
C VAL A 23 -16.86 24.43 -25.13
N LEU A 24 -15.95 25.19 -25.73
CA LEU A 24 -14.50 25.02 -25.56
C LEU A 24 -14.06 25.23 -24.10
N THR A 25 -14.61 26.21 -23.39
CA THR A 25 -14.29 26.44 -21.98
C THR A 25 -14.80 25.32 -21.07
N LEU A 26 -16.00 24.77 -21.32
CA LEU A 26 -16.51 23.61 -20.60
C LEU A 26 -15.65 22.34 -20.82
N VAL A 27 -15.23 22.09 -22.06
CA VAL A 27 -14.32 20.98 -22.39
C VAL A 27 -12.95 21.18 -21.75
N GLY A 28 -12.42 22.41 -21.79
CA GLY A 28 -11.15 22.75 -21.13
C GLY A 28 -11.20 22.54 -19.61
N LEU A 29 -12.27 22.99 -18.95
CA LEU A 29 -12.45 22.81 -17.51
C LEU A 29 -12.62 21.34 -17.11
N SER A 30 -13.37 20.56 -17.90
CA SER A 30 -13.52 19.11 -17.69
C SER A 30 -12.18 18.38 -17.81
N SER A 31 -11.37 18.74 -18.81
CA SER A 31 -10.04 18.16 -19.02
C SER A 31 -9.11 18.44 -17.84
N ILE A 32 -9.06 19.69 -17.37
CA ILE A 32 -8.27 20.09 -16.20
C ILE A 32 -8.75 19.37 -14.93
N SER A 33 -10.06 19.25 -14.75
CA SER A 33 -10.64 18.57 -13.58
C SER A 33 -10.21 17.10 -13.51
N SER A 34 -10.16 16.39 -14.65
CA SER A 34 -9.66 15.00 -14.71
C SER A 34 -8.20 14.90 -14.22
N THR A 35 -7.34 15.80 -14.68
CA THR A 35 -5.92 15.83 -14.30
C THR A 35 -5.71 16.02 -12.79
N PHE A 36 -6.54 16.85 -12.13
CA PHE A 36 -6.47 17.04 -10.68
C PHE A 36 -6.83 15.76 -9.91
N TYR A 37 -7.86 15.02 -10.35
CA TYR A 37 -8.22 13.75 -9.70
C TYR A 37 -7.15 12.68 -9.91
N GLU A 38 -6.63 12.54 -11.13
CA GLU A 38 -5.56 11.61 -11.45
C GLU A 38 -4.29 11.89 -10.63
N THR A 39 -3.93 13.16 -10.46
CA THR A 39 -2.75 13.55 -9.65
C THR A 39 -2.93 13.17 -8.17
N LYS A 40 -4.13 13.38 -7.60
CA LYS A 40 -4.42 12.96 -6.22
C LYS A 40 -4.41 11.45 -6.05
N ILE A 41 -4.97 10.71 -7.00
CA ILE A 41 -4.97 9.24 -7.01
C ILE A 41 -3.52 8.73 -7.10
N SER A 42 -2.73 9.27 -8.02
CA SER A 42 -1.32 8.91 -8.19
C SER A 42 -0.47 9.18 -6.94
N GLY A 43 -0.71 10.30 -6.24
CA GLY A 43 -0.06 10.60 -4.98
C GLY A 43 -0.39 9.59 -3.88
N ASN A 44 -1.68 9.27 -3.71
CA ASN A 44 -2.12 8.27 -2.75
C ASN A 44 -1.56 6.87 -3.07
N ASP A 45 -1.58 6.46 -4.33
CA ASP A 45 -1.03 5.16 -4.75
C ASP A 45 0.47 5.06 -4.49
N ARG A 46 1.21 6.16 -4.67
CA ARG A 46 2.62 6.23 -4.31
C ARG A 46 2.85 6.01 -2.81
N PHE A 47 2.09 6.67 -1.94
CA PHE A 47 2.22 6.47 -0.49
C PHE A 47 1.83 5.06 -0.07
N ARG A 48 0.77 4.49 -0.65
CA ARG A 48 0.38 3.09 -0.40
C ARG A 48 1.45 2.10 -0.84
N ALA A 49 2.10 2.35 -1.98
CA ALA A 49 3.23 1.55 -2.43
C ALA A 49 4.42 1.66 -1.46
N GLY A 50 4.78 2.87 -1.02
CA GLY A 50 5.83 3.10 -0.01
C GLY A 50 5.56 2.34 1.29
N ALA A 51 4.35 2.46 1.85
CA ALA A 51 3.94 1.71 3.04
C ALA A 51 4.02 0.20 2.84
N PHE A 52 3.67 -0.31 1.65
CA PHE A 52 3.78 -1.73 1.33
C PHE A 52 5.24 -2.22 1.25
N TYR A 53 6.14 -1.45 0.62
CA TYR A 53 7.57 -1.78 0.59
C TYR A 53 8.19 -1.74 1.99
N ALA A 54 7.79 -0.76 2.80
CA ALA A 54 8.17 -0.68 4.21
C ALA A 54 7.73 -1.92 4.98
N ALA A 55 6.46 -2.33 4.84
CA ALA A 55 5.92 -3.53 5.48
C ALA A 55 6.69 -4.78 5.05
N LYS A 56 7.04 -4.90 3.76
CA LYS A 56 7.86 -6.03 3.26
C LYS A 56 9.25 -6.08 3.87
N GLY A 57 9.96 -4.95 3.95
CA GLY A 57 11.25 -4.90 4.64
C GLY A 57 11.12 -5.25 6.12
N GLY A 58 10.01 -4.84 6.75
CA GLY A 58 9.66 -5.25 8.09
C GLY A 58 9.46 -6.76 8.22
N VAL A 59 8.72 -7.41 7.32
CA VAL A 59 8.56 -8.87 7.32
C VAL A 59 9.91 -9.57 7.15
N ASP A 60 10.73 -9.14 6.20
CA ASP A 60 12.05 -9.74 5.95
C ASP A 60 12.96 -9.65 7.20
N ARG A 61 12.97 -8.48 7.85
CA ARG A 61 13.64 -8.31 9.14
C ARG A 61 13.09 -9.27 10.19
N GLY A 62 11.77 -9.40 10.30
CA GLY A 62 11.11 -10.31 11.23
C GLY A 62 11.45 -11.77 11.02
N ILE A 63 11.51 -12.21 9.75
CA ILE A 63 11.92 -13.57 9.38
C ILE A 63 13.40 -13.79 9.72
N SER A 64 14.26 -12.81 9.44
CA SER A 64 15.72 -12.92 9.68
C SER A 64 16.11 -13.09 11.14
N GLN A 65 15.28 -12.61 12.08
CA GLN A 65 15.54 -12.69 13.52
C GLN A 65 14.92 -13.93 14.18
N LEU A 66 14.10 -14.71 13.47
CA LEU A 66 13.53 -15.93 14.03
C LEU A 66 14.66 -16.91 14.41
N PRO A 67 14.54 -17.64 15.54
CA PRO A 67 13.32 -17.86 16.35
C PRO A 67 13.01 -16.77 17.38
N THR A 68 13.80 -15.69 17.46
CA THR A 68 13.56 -14.59 18.40
C THR A 68 12.30 -13.82 18.01
N VAL A 69 11.33 -13.76 18.93
CA VAL A 69 10.02 -13.14 18.72
C VAL A 69 9.91 -11.73 19.27
N THR A 70 11.02 -11.07 19.59
CA THR A 70 11.01 -9.71 20.14
C THR A 70 10.47 -8.71 19.14
N ALA A 71 9.79 -7.68 19.65
CA ALA A 71 9.28 -6.59 18.85
C ALA A 71 10.44 -5.79 18.21
N TYR A 72 10.22 -5.26 17.02
CA TYR A 72 11.22 -4.51 16.26
C TYR A 72 10.57 -3.39 15.44
N SER A 73 11.36 -2.37 15.16
CA SER A 73 10.99 -1.29 14.23
C SER A 73 12.24 -0.74 13.55
N GLY A 74 12.04 -0.07 12.44
CA GLY A 74 13.12 0.56 11.70
C GLY A 74 12.59 1.44 10.57
N ASN A 75 13.52 2.06 9.87
CA ASN A 75 13.24 2.95 8.75
C ASN A 75 13.89 2.34 7.49
N ILE A 76 13.22 2.46 6.34
CA ILE A 76 13.82 2.11 5.04
C ILE A 76 14.29 3.38 4.32
N GLY A 77 13.62 4.51 4.57
CA GLY A 77 13.93 5.83 4.03
C GLY A 77 13.71 6.94 5.06
N SER A 78 13.56 8.17 4.58
CA SER A 78 13.21 9.34 5.41
C SER A 78 11.76 9.30 5.88
N ASP A 79 10.87 8.78 5.04
CA ASP A 79 9.42 8.89 5.21
C ASP A 79 8.72 7.52 5.34
N GLU A 80 9.44 6.43 5.05
CA GLU A 80 8.98 5.05 5.17
C GLU A 80 9.53 4.37 6.41
N THR A 81 8.63 4.00 7.31
CA THR A 81 8.94 3.28 8.55
C THR A 81 8.23 1.94 8.58
N TYR A 82 8.81 0.99 9.28
CA TYR A 82 8.18 -0.31 9.52
C TYR A 82 8.27 -0.67 11.00
N ARG A 83 7.30 -1.46 11.45
CA ARG A 83 7.28 -2.02 12.79
C ARG A 83 6.62 -3.39 12.79
N SER A 84 7.01 -4.21 13.74
CA SER A 84 6.35 -5.49 13.98
C SER A 84 4.99 -5.28 14.63
N GLY A 85 4.05 -6.18 14.33
CA GLY A 85 2.69 -6.16 14.86
C GLY A 85 1.64 -5.67 13.88
N LYS A 86 0.42 -5.58 14.39
CA LYS A 86 -0.78 -5.27 13.61
C LYS A 86 -0.91 -3.77 13.32
N MET A 87 -1.79 -3.44 12.38
CA MET A 87 -2.20 -2.08 12.02
C MET A 87 -3.07 -1.42 13.12
N SER A 88 -2.58 -1.43 14.36
CA SER A 88 -3.09 -0.63 15.47
C SER A 88 -2.12 0.51 15.73
N PRO A 89 -2.57 1.77 15.88
CA PRO A 89 -1.70 2.84 16.36
C PRO A 89 -1.11 2.43 17.71
N GLY A 90 0.22 2.43 17.81
CA GLY A 90 0.91 2.01 19.04
C GLY A 90 2.30 1.42 18.82
N ASN A 91 2.87 0.92 19.91
CA ASN A 91 4.22 0.36 19.96
C ASN A 91 4.34 -0.92 19.11
N PRO A 92 5.56 -1.26 18.63
CA PRO A 92 5.80 -2.53 17.96
C PRO A 92 5.40 -3.71 18.84
N GLN A 93 4.80 -4.74 18.25
CA GLN A 93 4.35 -5.94 18.97
C GLN A 93 5.29 -7.12 18.71
N PRO A 94 5.53 -7.99 19.71
CA PRO A 94 6.26 -9.25 19.51
C PRO A 94 5.61 -10.13 18.42
N LEU A 95 6.43 -10.98 17.80
CA LEU A 95 5.98 -11.98 16.85
C LEU A 95 5.29 -13.11 17.61
N VAL A 96 4.46 -13.89 16.91
CA VAL A 96 3.70 -14.98 17.54
C VAL A 96 4.33 -16.31 17.19
N HIS A 97 4.65 -17.11 18.21
CA HIS A 97 4.96 -18.52 18.02
C HIS A 97 3.65 -19.33 17.98
N LEU A 98 3.37 -19.98 16.86
CA LEU A 98 2.13 -20.74 16.61
C LEU A 98 2.23 -22.22 17.03
N GLY A 99 3.34 -22.61 17.67
CA GLY A 99 3.59 -23.98 18.10
C GLY A 99 4.39 -24.82 17.11
N ALA A 100 4.64 -26.07 17.50
CA ALA A 100 5.31 -27.08 16.70
C ALA A 100 4.33 -27.88 15.83
N MET A 101 4.78 -28.32 14.66
CA MET A 101 4.06 -29.24 13.78
C MET A 101 5.00 -30.33 13.24
N GLY A 102 4.49 -31.55 13.10
CA GLY A 102 5.15 -32.56 12.28
C GLY A 102 5.04 -32.19 10.79
N ARG A 103 6.01 -32.61 9.98
CA ARG A 103 6.00 -32.36 8.54
C ARG A 103 6.06 -33.68 7.78
N PRO A 104 5.16 -33.93 6.80
CA PRO A 104 5.22 -35.13 5.99
C PRO A 104 6.60 -35.32 5.38
N GLY A 105 7.13 -36.55 5.47
CA GLY A 105 8.51 -36.86 5.07
C GLY A 105 9.55 -36.80 6.20
N PHE A 106 9.15 -36.44 7.42
CA PHE A 106 9.97 -36.54 8.63
C PHE A 106 9.31 -37.48 9.65
N ASP A 107 10.11 -38.23 10.40
CA ASP A 107 9.62 -39.09 11.49
C ASP A 107 9.22 -38.27 12.73
N MET A 108 8.61 -38.94 13.72
CA MET A 108 8.04 -38.30 14.91
C MET A 108 9.09 -37.66 15.84
N ASN A 109 10.38 -37.92 15.64
CA ASN A 109 11.46 -37.28 16.40
C ASN A 109 11.82 -35.89 15.87
N TRP A 110 11.16 -35.40 14.81
CA TRP A 110 11.40 -34.05 14.27
C TRP A 110 10.15 -33.18 14.32
N GLU A 111 10.36 -31.93 14.74
CA GLU A 111 9.35 -30.90 14.76
C GLU A 111 9.75 -29.68 13.92
N PHE A 112 8.73 -28.99 13.39
CA PHE A 112 8.86 -27.70 12.73
C PHE A 112 8.09 -26.66 13.52
N ARG A 113 8.75 -25.58 13.92
CA ARG A 113 8.16 -24.50 14.68
C ARG A 113 7.56 -23.49 13.73
N ARG A 114 6.28 -23.17 13.91
CA ARG A 114 5.59 -22.15 13.14
C ARG A 114 5.68 -20.81 13.87
N TYR A 115 5.94 -19.78 13.10
CA TYR A 115 5.97 -18.40 13.55
C TYR A 115 5.09 -17.56 12.64
N GLN A 116 4.39 -16.61 13.23
CA GLN A 116 3.64 -15.58 12.52
C GLN A 116 4.38 -14.26 12.67
N VAL A 117 4.75 -13.69 11.53
CA VAL A 117 5.42 -12.40 11.40
C VAL A 117 4.40 -11.41 10.85
N ASN A 118 3.95 -10.49 11.70
CA ASN A 118 3.16 -9.34 11.26
C ASN A 118 4.09 -8.13 11.20
N ALA A 119 4.11 -7.42 10.07
CA ALA A 119 4.80 -6.14 9.97
C ALA A 119 3.89 -5.10 9.35
N THR A 120 3.82 -3.95 10.00
CA THR A 120 3.11 -2.77 9.52
C THR A 120 4.11 -1.75 9.00
N GLY A 121 3.99 -1.39 7.73
CA GLY A 121 4.70 -0.29 7.10
C GLY A 121 3.85 0.97 7.07
N GLN A 122 4.49 2.13 7.23
CA GLN A 122 3.86 3.43 7.22
C GLN A 122 4.63 4.38 6.31
N SER A 123 3.88 5.13 5.49
CA SER A 123 4.39 6.20 4.64
C SER A 123 3.39 7.36 4.65
N PHE A 124 3.79 8.50 5.21
CA PHE A 124 2.93 9.68 5.40
C PHE A 124 1.57 9.34 6.04
N GLU A 125 0.49 9.24 5.25
CA GLU A 125 -0.87 8.89 5.69
C GLU A 125 -1.28 7.44 5.34
N ALA A 126 -0.45 6.71 4.60
CA ALA A 126 -0.70 5.33 4.24
C ALA A 126 -0.07 4.37 5.24
N MET A 127 -0.83 3.35 5.62
CA MET A 127 -0.35 2.22 6.41
C MET A 127 -0.76 0.92 5.70
N GLN A 128 0.14 -0.06 5.72
CA GLN A 128 -0.11 -1.40 5.18
C GLN A 128 0.46 -2.43 6.13
N GLU A 129 -0.33 -3.46 6.44
CA GLU A 129 0.11 -4.62 7.21
C GLU A 129 0.32 -5.81 6.28
N ILE A 130 1.39 -6.54 6.52
CA ILE A 130 1.65 -7.83 5.89
C ILE A 130 1.84 -8.86 6.99
N GLU A 131 1.09 -9.95 6.89
CA GLU A 131 1.26 -11.14 7.71
C GLU A 131 1.92 -12.24 6.88
N ALA A 132 2.98 -12.83 7.43
CA ALA A 132 3.63 -14.00 6.87
C ALA A 132 3.77 -15.09 7.93
N GLN A 133 3.43 -16.32 7.57
CA GLN A 133 3.67 -17.48 8.43
C GLN A 133 4.85 -18.29 7.88
N VAL A 134 5.81 -18.57 8.76
CA VAL A 134 7.03 -19.30 8.41
C VAL A 134 7.20 -20.50 9.32
N SER A 135 7.56 -21.64 8.75
CA SER A 135 7.92 -22.84 9.49
C SER A 135 9.44 -23.02 9.47
N LEU A 136 10.07 -23.08 10.65
CA LEU A 136 11.50 -23.35 10.81
C LEU A 136 11.72 -24.74 11.38
N GLY A 137 12.77 -25.41 10.94
CA GLY A 137 13.13 -26.76 11.35
C GLY A 137 14.08 -27.40 10.32
N PRO A 138 14.42 -28.69 10.48
CA PRO A 138 13.90 -29.60 11.51
C PRO A 138 14.59 -29.40 12.87
N TYR A 139 13.81 -29.41 13.95
CA TYR A 139 14.30 -29.46 15.34
C TYR A 139 13.97 -30.83 15.95
N ASN A 140 14.73 -31.27 16.94
CA ASN A 140 14.41 -32.51 17.65
C ASN A 140 13.11 -32.33 18.45
N ALA A 141 12.14 -33.24 18.29
CA ALA A 141 10.86 -33.26 18.97
C ALA A 141 11.06 -33.65 20.44
N GLY A 142 11.61 -32.72 21.23
CA GLY A 142 11.76 -32.86 22.67
C GLY A 142 10.57 -32.25 23.40
N THR A 143 10.14 -32.87 24.50
CA THR A 143 9.19 -32.32 25.48
C THR A 143 9.78 -31.07 26.14
N GLN A 144 9.80 -29.94 25.45
CA GLN A 144 10.07 -28.66 26.09
C GLN A 144 8.86 -28.32 26.97
N TYR A 145 8.94 -28.75 28.23
CA TYR A 145 8.19 -28.09 29.30
C TYR A 145 8.58 -26.61 29.23
N ASN A 146 7.63 -25.77 28.79
CA ASN A 146 7.74 -24.31 28.85
C ASN A 146 8.19 -23.90 30.26
N ASN A 147 9.30 -23.17 30.35
CA ASN A 147 9.62 -22.34 31.50
C ASN A 147 9.37 -20.88 31.08
#